data_AF-A0A520RX07-F1
#
_entry.id   AF-A0A520RX07-F1
#
_cell.length_a   1.000
_cell.length_b   1.000
_cell.length_c   1.000
_cell.angle_alpha   90.00
_cell.angle_beta   90.00
_cell.angle_gamma   90.00
#
_symmetry.space_group_name_H-M   'P 1'
#
loop_
_entity.id
_entity.type
_entity.pdbx_description
1 polymer ?
#
loop_
_entity_poly.entity_id
_entity_poly.type
_entity_poly.pdbx_seq_one_letter_code
_entity_poly.pdbx_strand_id
1 'polypeptide(L)'
;MLSEEQRFPFFHPKLREDIETVRRAAEEHGRDPETIGIECHMFRTGRKRQRERVKAVAKMGVMHSVVGCMGLGLTPETHIDELKRI
;
A
#
# COMPACT_ATOMS: atom_id res chain seq x y z
N MET A 1 7.30 -13.18 4.76
CA MET A 1 8.54 -12.91 4.02
C MET A 1 8.14 -12.49 2.63
N LEU A 2 8.35 -11.22 2.30
CA LEU A 2 8.31 -10.75 0.92
C LEU A 2 9.40 -11.54 0.14
N SER A 3 9.12 -11.98 -1.09
CA SER A 3 10.19 -12.53 -1.93
C SER A 3 11.22 -11.43 -2.22
N GLU A 4 12.46 -11.80 -2.56
CA GLU A 4 13.52 -10.83 -2.93
C GLU A 4 13.08 -9.87 -4.07
N GLU A 5 12.06 -10.25 -4.84
CA GLU A 5 11.51 -9.47 -5.95
C GLU A 5 10.36 -8.52 -5.54
N GLN A 6 9.75 -8.70 -4.36
CA GLN A 6 8.57 -7.94 -3.94
C GLN A 6 8.97 -6.79 -3.02
N ARG A 7 9.38 -5.68 -3.62
CA ARG A 7 9.92 -4.50 -2.90
C ARG A 7 8.88 -3.70 -2.09
N PHE A 8 7.58 -3.98 -2.25
CA PHE A 8 6.51 -3.21 -1.62
C PHE A 8 5.44 -4.11 -0.96
N PRO A 9 5.03 -3.83 0.29
CA PRO A 9 3.95 -4.54 0.96
C PRO A 9 2.61 -4.46 0.21
N PHE A 10 1.85 -5.56 0.26
CA PHE A 10 0.46 -5.61 -0.19
C PHE A 10 -0.51 -5.53 1.00
N PHE A 11 -1.72 -5.04 0.77
CA PHE A 11 -2.76 -5.03 1.79
C PHE A 11 -3.23 -6.46 2.06
N HIS A 12 -2.91 -6.98 3.24
CA HIS A 12 -3.34 -8.28 3.75
C HIS A 12 -3.36 -8.27 5.29
N PRO A 13 -3.91 -9.31 5.96
CA PRO A 13 -4.06 -9.33 7.41
C PRO A 13 -2.78 -9.17 8.24
N LYS A 14 -1.62 -9.55 7.69
CA LYS A 14 -0.31 -9.45 8.35
C LYS A 14 0.52 -8.24 7.89
N LEU A 15 -0.11 -7.25 7.23
CA LEU A 15 0.59 -6.06 6.69
C LEU A 15 1.48 -5.36 7.73
N ARG A 16 1.07 -5.32 9.01
CA ARG A 16 1.88 -4.73 10.07
C ARG A 16 3.25 -5.42 10.21
N GLU A 17 3.30 -6.75 10.10
CA GLU A 17 4.56 -7.51 10.18
C GLU A 17 5.49 -7.18 9.00
N ASP A 18 4.92 -6.98 7.81
CA ASP A 18 5.69 -6.58 6.63
C ASP A 18 6.22 -5.14 6.75
N ILE A 19 5.42 -4.21 7.26
CA ILE A 19 5.87 -2.83 7.53
C ILE A 19 7.02 -2.83 8.55
N GLU A 20 6.92 -3.60 9.63
CA GLU A 20 8.01 -3.73 10.60
C GLU A 20 9.27 -4.37 9.98
N THR A 21 9.12 -5.24 8.99
CA THR A 21 10.25 -5.78 8.22
C THR A 21 10.93 -4.70 7.39
N VAL A 22 10.16 -3.83 6.73
CA VAL A 22 10.69 -2.68 5.98
C VAL A 22 11.42 -1.70 6.92
N ARG A 23 10.85 -1.42 8.09
CA ARG A 23 11.48 -0.56 9.11
C ARG A 23 12.81 -1.10 9.60
N ARG A 24 12.88 -2.39 9.96
CA ARG A 24 14.14 -3.05 10.36
C ARG A 24 15.18 -3.01 9.24
N ALA A 25 14.78 -3.27 8.00
CA ALA A 25 15.69 -3.19 6.86
C ALA A 25 16.26 -1.76 6.68
N ALA A 26 15.47 -0.72 6.97
CA ALA A 26 15.97 0.65 6.97
C ALA A 26 17.03 0.90 8.06
N GLU A 27 16.78 0.44 9.29
CA GLU A 27 17.76 0.54 10.39
C GLU A 27 19.07 -0.18 10.05
N GLU A 28 18.99 -1.40 9.51
CA GLU A 28 20.15 -2.21 9.10
C GLU A 28 21.02 -1.49 8.04
N HIS A 29 20.41 -0.61 7.24
CA HIS A 29 21.10 0.20 6.23
C HIS A 29 21.40 1.63 6.71
N GLY A 30 21.30 1.91 8.02
CA GLY A 30 21.64 3.20 8.62
C GLY A 30 20.66 4.33 8.29
N ARG A 31 19.40 4.00 8.00
CA ARG A 31 18.32 4.96 7.72
C ARG A 31 17.36 5.03 8.90
N ASP A 32 16.81 6.22 9.17
CA ASP A 32 15.78 6.40 10.19
C ASP A 32 14.43 5.84 9.69
N PRO A 33 13.84 4.83 10.36
CA PRO A 33 12.55 4.23 9.98
C PRO A 33 11.38 5.20 9.90
N GLU A 34 11.44 6.32 10.61
CA GLU A 34 10.37 7.32 10.63
C GLU A 34 10.48 8.30 9.45
N THR A 35 11.59 8.25 8.71
CA THR A 35 11.83 9.10 7.53
C THR A 35 11.68 8.36 6.20
N ILE A 36 11.57 7.02 6.22
CA ILE A 36 11.45 6.24 5.00
C ILE A 36 10.02 6.26 4.46
N GLY A 37 9.89 6.51 3.15
CA GLY A 37 8.62 6.35 2.44
C GLY A 37 8.19 4.89 2.38
N ILE A 38 7.05 4.55 2.98
CA ILE A 38 6.45 3.21 2.84
C ILE A 38 5.27 3.28 1.87
N GLU A 39 5.35 2.49 0.80
CA GLU A 39 4.27 2.29 -0.17
C GLU A 39 3.52 0.98 0.12
N CYS A 40 2.20 0.99 0.00
CA CYS A 40 1.37 -0.21 0.14
C CYS A 40 0.43 -0.37 -1.07
N HIS A 41 0.46 -1.54 -1.69
CA HIS A 41 -0.42 -1.90 -2.81
C HIS A 41 -1.71 -2.53 -2.30
N MET A 42 -2.85 -2.13 -2.87
CA MET A 42 -4.13 -2.74 -2.57
C MET A 42 -5.02 -2.82 -3.81
N PHE A 43 -5.82 -3.87 -3.90
CA PHE A 43 -6.83 -3.97 -4.93
C PHE A 43 -8.04 -3.09 -4.62
N ARG A 44 -8.64 -2.56 -5.68
CA ARG A 44 -9.88 -1.79 -5.64
C ARG A 44 -11.03 -2.59 -5.02
N THR A 45 -11.83 -1.92 -4.18
CA THR A 45 -13.04 -2.48 -3.54
C THR A 45 -14.23 -1.52 -3.63
N GLY A 46 -15.31 -1.69 -2.86
CA GLY A 46 -16.34 -0.64 -2.75
C GLY A 46 -15.80 0.65 -2.11
N ARG A 47 -16.34 1.82 -2.46
CA ARG A 47 -15.83 3.15 -2.02
C ARG A 47 -15.61 3.27 -0.50
N LYS A 48 -16.60 2.91 0.30
CA LYS A 48 -16.51 2.98 1.78
C LYS A 48 -15.37 2.10 2.31
N ARG A 49 -15.33 0.84 1.88
CA ARG A 49 -14.30 -0.13 2.26
C ARG A 49 -12.91 0.32 1.82
N GLN A 50 -12.79 0.92 0.64
CA GLN A 50 -11.52 1.46 0.15
C GLN A 50 -11.00 2.57 1.05
N ARG A 51 -11.86 3.51 1.45
CA ARG A 51 -11.50 4.59 2.39
C ARG A 51 -11.07 4.05 3.74
N GLU A 52 -11.74 3.02 4.25
CA GLU A 52 -11.37 2.36 5.50
C GLU A 52 -9.99 1.70 5.40
N ARG A 53 -9.68 1.03 4.27
CA ARG A 53 -8.36 0.45 4.02
C ARG A 53 -7.26 1.52 3.96
N VAL A 54 -7.46 2.60 3.20
CA VAL A 54 -6.50 3.71 3.11
C VAL A 54 -6.24 4.33 4.48
N LYS A 55 -7.30 4.58 5.27
CA LYS A 55 -7.15 5.07 6.65
C LYS A 55 -6.41 4.08 7.54
N ALA A 56 -6.67 2.79 7.40
CA ALA A 56 -6.03 1.76 8.21
C ALA A 56 -4.52 1.70 7.94
N VAL A 57 -4.10 1.73 6.68
CA VAL A 57 -2.67 1.68 6.33
C VAL A 57 -1.94 2.97 6.69
N ALA A 58 -2.60 4.12 6.56
CA ALA A 58 -2.03 5.40 7.00
C ALA A 58 -1.71 5.39 8.51
N LYS A 59 -2.60 4.80 9.34
CA LYS A 59 -2.35 4.59 10.78
C LYS A 59 -1.19 3.63 11.08
N MET A 60 -0.75 2.85 10.09
CA MET A 60 0.40 1.95 10.21
C MET A 60 1.71 2.60 9.73
N GLY A 61 1.70 3.88 9.32
CA GLY A 61 2.88 4.58 8.81
C GLY A 61 3.08 4.49 7.29
N VAL A 62 2.11 3.95 6.55
CA VAL A 62 2.15 3.98 5.08
C VAL A 62 1.91 5.40 4.58
N MET A 63 2.80 5.88 3.71
CA MET A 63 2.79 7.24 3.16
C MET A 63 2.19 7.27 1.75
N HIS A 64 2.37 6.19 0.98
CA HIS A 64 1.83 6.05 -0.37
C HIS A 64 0.93 4.82 -0.45
N SER A 65 -0.30 5.01 -0.95
CA SER A 65 -1.24 3.91 -1.20
C SER A 65 -1.50 3.77 -2.69
N VAL A 66 -1.12 2.62 -3.26
CA VAL A 66 -1.41 2.29 -4.66
C VAL A 66 -2.69 1.48 -4.73
N VAL A 67 -3.69 1.99 -5.46
CA VAL A 67 -4.96 1.27 -5.66
C VAL A 67 -5.02 0.69 -7.07
N GLY A 68 -4.74 -0.60 -7.17
CA GLY A 68 -4.79 -1.35 -8.42
C GLY A 68 -6.24 -1.59 -8.86
N CYS A 69 -6.56 -1.17 -10.08
CA CYS A 69 -7.85 -1.42 -10.73
C CYS A 69 -7.77 -2.53 -11.80
N MET A 70 -6.66 -3.29 -11.82
CA MET A 70 -6.48 -4.42 -12.74
C MET A 70 -7.61 -5.44 -12.58
N GLY A 71 -8.07 -6.00 -13.71
CA GLY A 71 -9.14 -7.01 -13.73
C GLY A 71 -10.56 -6.45 -13.66
N LEU A 72 -10.75 -5.12 -13.61
CA LEU A 72 -12.07 -4.49 -13.62
C LEU A 72 -12.61 -4.16 -15.03
N GLY A 73 -11.85 -4.46 -16.09
CA GLY A 73 -12.25 -4.18 -17.47
C GLY A 73 -12.38 -2.68 -17.80
N LEU A 74 -11.71 -1.82 -17.02
CA LEU A 74 -11.75 -0.38 -17.21
C LEU A 74 -10.91 0.07 -18.41
N THR A 75 -11.40 1.06 -19.14
CA THR A 75 -10.61 1.83 -20.12
C THR A 75 -9.59 2.73 -19.40
N PRO A 76 -8.56 3.24 -20.09
CA PRO A 76 -7.62 4.20 -19.49
C PRO A 76 -8.30 5.43 -18.87
N GLU A 77 -9.33 5.98 -19.50
CA GLU A 77 -10.05 7.17 -19.00
C GLU A 77 -10.84 6.83 -17.74
N THR A 78 -11.50 5.67 -17.72
CA THR A 78 -12.30 5.24 -16.56
C THR A 78 -11.44 4.85 -15.35
N HIS A 79 -10.16 4.51 -15.54
CA HIS A 79 -9.21 4.37 -14.42
C HIS A 79 -9.07 5.68 -13.62
N ILE A 80 -8.97 6.83 -14.30
CA ILE A 80 -8.81 8.12 -13.64
C ILE A 80 -10.05 8.47 -12.82
N ASP A 81 -11.24 8.25 -13.40
CA ASP A 81 -12.50 8.51 -12.70
C ASP A 81 -12.69 7.60 -11.49
N GLU A 82 -12.22 6.35 -11.57
CA GLU A 82 -12.28 5.44 -10.45
C GLU A 82 -11.32 5.85 -9.31
N LEU A 83 -10.12 6.33 -9.65
CA LEU A 83 -9.18 6.87 -8.67
C LEU A 83 -9.72 8.13 -7.97
N LYS A 84 -10.40 9.03 -8.69
CA LYS A 84 -11.03 10.23 -8.11
C LYS A 84 -12.14 9.92 -7.10
N ARG A 85 -12.71 8.71 -7.13
CA ARG A 85 -13.82 8.30 -6.24
C ARG A 85 -13.35 7.78 -4.89
N ILE A 86 -12.07 7.44 -4.77
CA ILE A 86 -11.44 6.95 -3.54
C ILE A 86 -11.35 8.11 -2.54
#